data_AF-A0A4C1X958-F1
#
_entry.id   AF-A0A4C1X958-F1
#
_cell.length_a   1.000
_cell.length_b   1.000
_cell.length_c   1.000
_cell.angle_alpha   90.00
_cell.angle_beta   90.00
_cell.angle_gamma   90.00
#
_symmetry.space_group_name_H-M   'P 1'
#
loop_
_entity.id
_entity.type
_entity.pdbx_description
1 polymer ?
#
loop_
_entity_poly.entity_id
_entity_poly.type
_entity_poly.pdbx_seq_one_letter_code
_entity_poly.pdbx_strand_id
1 'polypeptide(L)'
;MYSVEWQKRGLPHAHILIWLLNKLHSNEVDDIISAEIPDPVTDPRLHDIVTTQMVHGPCGALNPLSPCMADGKCTKRYPRPLVAETVTGNDGYPVYRRRSKEDNGRTIKVKVQNQEIEIGNEFIVPYCPLLSRIFETHANVESCHSAKSIKYLCNNFQMGRYVSTNEALWRLLSFQIHERYPTVVHLAVHLENGQRVYFTEANAAQRAERPPSTTLTSFFAMCEADPFAATLMYVEMPKYYTWNQSTKKFQRRKQGTPVPDWPQVFSTDALGRMYTVHPRNDECFICDCSKQVYETLMQAVDNNTGGLFFLDAPGGTGKTFVISLILATIRSRCDIALALASSGIAATLLDGGRTAHSALKLPLNLNTIDTPTCNISRSSAMGKLLMQCKLIVWDECTMAHKKSLEALNFTLKDLRRNNNIFGGLMILLAGDFRQTLPVVPVERLQMN
;
A
#
# COMPACT_ATOMS: atom_id res chain seq x y z
N MET A 1 1.48 12.39 -7.28
CA MET A 1 2.37 11.91 -6.17
C MET A 1 1.59 12.05 -4.89
N TYR A 2 1.75 11.17 -3.91
CA TYR A 2 1.02 11.31 -2.66
C TYR A 2 1.73 10.67 -1.46
N SER A 3 1.34 11.10 -0.26
CA SER A 3 1.69 10.48 1.03
C SER A 3 0.40 10.22 1.81
N VAL A 4 0.32 9.12 2.56
CA VAL A 4 -0.81 8.81 3.44
C VAL A 4 -0.29 8.59 4.85
N GLU A 5 -0.84 9.35 5.79
CA GLU A 5 -0.54 9.26 7.22
C GLU A 5 -1.81 8.88 7.98
N TRP A 6 -1.67 8.11 9.06
CA TRP A 6 -2.79 7.72 9.92
C TRP A 6 -2.82 8.67 11.12
N GLN A 7 -3.84 9.52 11.20
CA GLN A 7 -3.99 10.45 12.32
C GLN A 7 -4.50 9.71 13.58
N LYS A 8 -4.37 10.34 14.76
CA LYS A 8 -4.65 9.78 16.11
C LYS A 8 -6.06 9.18 16.34
N ARG A 9 -6.93 9.16 15.33
CA ARG A 9 -8.27 8.56 15.36
C ARG A 9 -8.48 7.46 14.31
N GLY A 10 -7.41 7.00 13.65
CA GLY A 10 -7.47 5.92 12.66
C GLY A 10 -8.06 6.31 11.31
N LEU A 11 -8.28 7.60 11.05
CA LEU A 11 -8.70 8.08 9.74
C LEU A 11 -7.48 8.32 8.84
N PRO A 12 -7.52 7.85 7.57
CA PRO A 12 -6.44 8.10 6.62
C PRO A 12 -6.41 9.59 6.23
N HIS A 13 -5.25 10.21 6.34
CA HIS A 13 -4.99 11.58 5.88
C HIS A 13 -4.02 11.52 4.71
N ALA A 14 -4.46 11.98 3.54
CA ALA A 14 -3.66 11.95 2.32
C ALA A 14 -3.21 13.35 1.92
N HIS A 15 -1.92 13.49 1.62
CA HIS A 15 -1.36 14.64 0.93
C HIS A 15 -1.12 14.24 -0.53
N ILE A 16 -1.82 14.85 -1.48
CA ILE A 16 -1.79 14.48 -2.90
C ILE A 16 -1.32 15.68 -3.73
N LEU A 17 -0.29 15.47 -4.54
CA LEU A 17 0.21 16.40 -5.54
C LEU A 17 -0.25 15.94 -6.93
N ILE A 18 -1.03 16.80 -7.59
CA ILE A 18 -1.57 16.60 -8.94
C ILE A 18 -0.81 17.53 -9.89
N TRP A 19 -0.29 16.96 -10.98
CA TRP A 19 0.29 17.75 -12.07
C TRP A 19 -0.75 17.97 -13.13
N LEU A 20 -1.00 19.23 -13.46
CA LEU A 20 -1.86 19.61 -14.56
C LEU A 20 -1.09 19.42 -15.88
N LEU A 21 -1.80 19.00 -16.92
CA LEU A 21 -1.23 18.84 -18.26
C LEU A 21 -0.71 20.17 -18.80
N ASN A 22 -1.49 21.23 -18.59
CA ASN A 22 -1.15 22.60 -18.94
C ASN A 22 -0.80 23.37 -17.67
N LYS A 23 0.11 24.33 -17.80
CA LYS A 23 0.44 25.25 -16.72
C LYS A 23 -0.78 26.10 -16.41
N LEU A 24 -1.20 26.10 -15.14
CA LEU A 24 -2.25 26.99 -14.67
C LEU A 24 -1.69 28.41 -14.55
N HIS A 25 -2.30 29.36 -15.24
CA HIS A 25 -1.95 30.77 -15.12
C HIS A 25 -2.70 31.39 -13.93
N SER A 26 -2.15 32.47 -13.36
CA SER A 26 -2.71 33.11 -12.15
C SER A 26 -4.17 33.53 -12.32
N ASN A 27 -4.56 33.94 -13.52
CA ASN A 27 -5.92 34.35 -13.88
C ASN A 27 -6.90 33.19 -14.07
N GLU A 28 -6.42 31.95 -14.14
CA GLU A 28 -7.23 30.74 -14.33
C GLU A 28 -7.44 29.98 -13.00
N VAL A 29 -6.82 30.44 -11.91
CA VAL A 29 -6.87 29.75 -10.61
C VAL A 29 -8.30 29.68 -10.07
N ASP A 30 -9.06 30.76 -10.23
CA ASP A 30 -10.43 30.88 -9.76
C ASP A 30 -11.42 29.97 -10.51
N ASP A 31 -11.05 29.46 -11.69
CA ASP A 31 -11.87 28.50 -12.46
C ASP A 31 -11.77 27.09 -11.88
N ILE A 32 -10.71 26.79 -11.13
CA ILE A 32 -10.41 25.45 -10.61
C ILE A 32 -10.57 25.38 -9.10
N ILE A 33 -10.13 26.41 -8.38
CA ILE A 33 -10.12 26.46 -6.92
C ILE A 33 -10.94 27.65 -6.46
N SER A 34 -11.88 27.39 -5.56
CA SER A 34 -12.67 28.41 -4.90
C SER A 34 -12.45 28.37 -3.39
N ALA A 35 -12.60 29.51 -2.75
CA ALA A 35 -12.68 29.63 -1.30
C ALA A 35 -13.91 30.44 -0.89
N GLU A 36 -14.98 30.35 -1.68
CA GLU A 36 -16.25 31.05 -1.47
C GLU A 36 -17.38 30.05 -1.18
N ILE A 37 -18.40 30.48 -0.44
CA ILE A 37 -19.63 29.73 -0.27
C ILE A 37 -20.39 29.71 -1.63
N PRO A 38 -20.69 28.53 -2.19
CA PRO A 38 -21.46 28.41 -3.44
C PRO A 38 -22.84 29.04 -3.33
N ASP A 39 -23.51 29.27 -4.46
CA ASP A 39 -24.89 29.74 -4.43
C ASP A 39 -25.84 28.57 -4.15
N PRO A 40 -26.67 28.64 -3.09
CA PRO A 40 -27.61 27.56 -2.74
C PRO A 40 -28.72 27.35 -3.79
N VAL A 41 -28.98 28.33 -4.66
CA VAL A 41 -29.99 28.24 -5.72
C VAL A 41 -29.39 27.66 -6.99
N THR A 42 -28.22 28.15 -7.41
CA THR A 42 -27.61 27.69 -8.68
C THR A 42 -26.84 26.37 -8.54
N ASP A 43 -26.26 26.10 -7.36
CA ASP A 43 -25.55 24.86 -7.07
C ASP A 43 -25.80 24.38 -5.62
N PRO A 44 -27.03 23.90 -5.34
CA PRO A 44 -27.41 23.45 -4.00
C PRO A 44 -26.54 22.30 -3.49
N ARG A 45 -26.09 21.40 -4.38
CA ARG A 45 -25.28 20.24 -4.00
C ARG A 45 -23.90 20.67 -3.54
N LEU A 46 -23.22 21.53 -4.29
CA LEU A 46 -21.90 22.01 -3.87
C LEU A 46 -22.02 22.90 -2.63
N HIS A 47 -23.08 23.71 -2.52
CA HIS A 47 -23.35 24.50 -1.32
C HIS A 47 -23.42 23.61 -0.08
N ASP A 48 -24.20 22.53 -0.11
CA ASP A 48 -24.31 21.60 1.02
C ASP A 48 -22.97 20.96 1.41
N ILE A 49 -22.19 20.49 0.41
CA ILE A 49 -20.86 19.90 0.63
C ILE A 49 -19.92 20.92 1.28
N VAL A 50 -19.83 22.13 0.72
CA VAL A 50 -18.90 23.17 1.19
C VAL A 50 -19.27 23.64 2.59
N THR A 51 -20.55 23.89 2.85
CA THR A 51 -21.02 24.36 4.16
C THR A 51 -20.92 23.30 5.25
N THR A 52 -20.97 22.02 4.88
CA THR A 52 -20.82 20.91 5.83
C THR A 52 -19.36 20.52 6.07
N GLN A 53 -18.50 20.59 5.04
CA GLN A 53 -17.19 19.95 5.07
C GLN A 53 -16.00 20.86 4.80
N MET A 54 -16.19 22.06 4.24
CA MET A 54 -15.09 22.97 3.90
C MET A 54 -15.10 24.24 4.76
N VAL A 55 -15.85 24.25 5.86
CA VAL A 55 -15.85 25.36 6.81
C VAL A 55 -14.76 25.13 7.85
N HIS A 56 -13.80 26.06 7.93
CA HIS A 56 -12.97 26.15 9.12
C HIS A 56 -13.86 26.62 10.28
N GLY A 57 -13.96 25.82 11.33
CA GLY A 57 -14.80 26.17 12.48
C GLY A 57 -14.47 27.56 13.03
N PRO A 58 -15.48 28.32 13.52
CA PRO A 58 -15.27 29.65 14.08
C PRO A 58 -14.12 29.63 15.08
N CYS A 59 -13.21 30.59 14.96
CA CYS A 59 -12.02 30.71 15.80
C CYS A 59 -11.63 32.19 15.93
N GLY A 60 -10.55 32.49 16.63
CA GLY A 60 -10.13 33.87 16.87
C GLY A 60 -11.09 34.55 17.84
N ALA A 61 -11.50 35.77 17.52
CA ALA A 61 -12.44 36.54 18.35
C ALA A 61 -13.81 35.86 18.49
N LEU A 62 -14.24 35.09 17.47
CA LEU A 62 -15.54 34.40 17.48
C LEU A 62 -15.55 33.16 18.38
N ASN A 63 -14.40 32.50 18.57
CA ASN A 63 -14.27 31.37 19.48
C ASN A 63 -12.80 31.19 19.91
N PRO A 64 -12.38 31.79 21.02
CA PRO A 64 -11.01 31.67 21.53
C PRO A 64 -10.63 30.26 21.99
N LEU A 65 -11.61 29.39 22.27
CA LEU A 65 -11.42 28.03 22.78
C LEU A 65 -11.27 26.98 21.66
N SER A 66 -11.31 27.38 20.39
CA SER A 66 -11.17 26.45 19.28
C SER A 66 -9.82 25.72 19.30
N PRO A 67 -9.75 24.41 18.99
CA PRO A 67 -8.51 23.63 19.04
C PRO A 67 -7.36 24.14 18.16
N CYS A 68 -7.68 24.98 17.16
CA CYS A 68 -6.70 25.59 16.28
C CYS A 68 -6.03 26.84 16.89
N MET A 69 -6.49 27.34 18.03
CA MET A 69 -5.97 28.55 18.68
C MET A 69 -4.69 28.25 19.47
N ALA A 70 -3.65 29.06 19.25
CA ALA A 70 -2.43 29.07 20.04
C ALA A 70 -1.94 30.53 20.17
N ASP A 71 -1.54 30.94 21.37
CA ASP A 71 -1.06 32.31 21.66
C ASP A 71 -2.01 33.43 21.16
N GLY A 72 -3.32 33.21 21.33
CA GLY A 72 -4.36 34.16 20.91
C GLY A 72 -4.57 34.28 19.40
N LYS A 73 -3.91 33.45 18.58
CA LYS A 73 -4.04 33.44 17.11
C LYS A 73 -4.38 32.05 16.60
N CYS A 74 -5.10 31.98 15.47
CA CYS A 74 -5.33 30.70 14.81
C CYS A 74 -4.04 30.21 14.15
N THR A 75 -3.60 29.01 14.51
CA THR A 75 -2.43 28.33 13.91
C THR A 75 -2.58 28.11 12.40
N LYS A 76 -3.83 28.06 11.91
CA LYS A 76 -4.18 27.96 10.48
C LYS A 76 -4.45 29.32 9.82
N ARG A 77 -4.25 30.42 10.56
CA ARG A 77 -4.37 31.82 10.09
C ARG A 77 -5.78 32.18 9.57
N TYR A 78 -6.81 31.72 10.28
CA TYR A 78 -8.20 32.15 10.08
C TYR A 78 -8.59 33.23 11.11
N PRO A 79 -9.53 34.14 10.78
CA PRO A 79 -10.15 34.32 9.47
C PRO A 79 -9.16 34.80 8.39
N ARG A 80 -9.39 34.41 7.14
CA ARG A 80 -8.57 34.82 5.98
C ARG A 80 -8.96 36.23 5.51
N PRO A 81 -8.05 37.00 4.90
CA PRO A 81 -8.40 38.29 4.34
C PRO A 81 -9.43 38.13 3.20
N LEU A 82 -10.36 39.08 3.11
CA LEU A 82 -11.28 39.20 1.98
C LEU A 82 -10.56 39.93 0.85
N VAL A 83 -10.56 39.32 -0.34
CA VAL A 83 -9.91 39.86 -1.55
C VAL A 83 -10.79 39.57 -2.77
N ALA A 84 -10.89 40.55 -3.68
CA ALA A 84 -11.77 40.48 -4.86
C ALA A 84 -11.27 39.51 -5.94
N GLU A 85 -9.97 39.23 -5.99
CA GLU A 85 -9.35 38.30 -6.94
C GLU A 85 -8.21 37.53 -6.26
N THR A 86 -7.88 36.34 -6.78
CA THR A 86 -6.76 35.56 -6.26
C THR A 86 -5.42 36.24 -6.55
N VAL A 87 -4.65 36.49 -5.49
CA VAL A 87 -3.32 37.12 -5.57
C VAL A 87 -2.24 36.09 -5.28
N THR A 88 -1.30 35.90 -6.20
CA THR A 88 -0.13 35.03 -5.99
C THR A 88 0.91 35.73 -5.12
N GLY A 89 1.15 35.20 -3.90
CA GLY A 89 2.11 35.77 -2.96
C GLY A 89 3.56 35.33 -3.19
N ASN A 90 4.53 36.14 -2.70
CA ASN A 90 5.97 35.86 -2.78
C ASN A 90 6.40 34.59 -2.01
N ASP A 91 5.58 34.12 -1.07
CA ASP A 91 5.87 32.96 -0.21
C ASP A 91 5.47 31.62 -0.86
N GLY A 92 4.95 31.65 -2.09
CA GLY A 92 4.61 30.46 -2.88
C GLY A 92 3.24 29.86 -2.61
N TYR A 93 2.40 30.50 -1.80
CA TYR A 93 0.97 30.16 -1.61
C TYR A 93 0.10 31.35 -2.06
N PRO A 94 -0.92 31.13 -2.90
CA PRO A 94 -1.84 32.17 -3.31
C PRO A 94 -2.78 32.57 -2.17
N VAL A 95 -3.17 33.84 -2.15
CA VAL A 95 -4.30 34.34 -1.36
C VAL A 95 -5.53 34.26 -2.25
N TYR A 96 -6.38 33.27 -2.00
CA TYR A 96 -7.57 33.03 -2.82
C TYR A 96 -8.61 34.13 -2.70
N ARG A 97 -9.32 34.37 -3.81
CA ARG A 97 -10.52 35.20 -3.86
C ARG A 97 -11.52 34.80 -2.78
N ARG A 98 -11.93 35.79 -1.99
CA ARG A 98 -12.94 35.70 -0.93
C ARG A 98 -13.70 37.02 -0.90
N ARG A 99 -14.80 37.11 -1.64
CA ARG A 99 -15.57 38.35 -1.69
C ARG A 99 -16.35 38.60 -0.41
N SER A 100 -16.46 39.86 -0.02
CA SER A 100 -17.28 40.30 1.11
C SER A 100 -18.76 40.33 0.73
N LYS A 101 -19.66 40.51 1.70
CA LYS A 101 -21.10 40.62 1.45
C LYS A 101 -21.44 41.81 0.55
N GLU A 102 -20.69 42.89 0.66
CA GLU A 102 -20.80 44.10 -0.19
C GLU A 102 -20.33 43.83 -1.63
N ASP A 103 -19.47 42.83 -1.83
CA ASP A 103 -18.95 42.39 -3.12
C ASP A 103 -19.56 41.05 -3.58
N ASN A 104 -20.85 40.84 -3.31
CA ASN A 104 -21.59 39.64 -3.74
C ASN A 104 -21.06 38.30 -3.15
N GLY A 105 -20.32 38.37 -2.06
CA GLY A 105 -19.96 37.25 -1.20
C GLY A 105 -21.13 36.79 -0.34
N ARG A 106 -21.08 35.53 0.12
CA ARG A 106 -22.16 34.89 0.87
C ARG A 106 -21.74 34.66 2.33
N THR A 107 -22.74 34.50 3.19
CA THR A 107 -22.58 34.17 4.61
C THR A 107 -23.47 32.98 4.96
N ILE A 108 -23.03 32.17 5.92
CA ILE A 108 -23.79 31.04 6.47
C ILE A 108 -23.85 31.15 7.99
N LYS A 109 -24.86 30.51 8.60
CA LYS A 109 -24.94 30.36 10.06
C LYS A 109 -24.41 28.99 10.47
N VAL A 110 -23.46 28.98 11.39
CA VAL A 110 -22.89 27.75 11.97
C VAL A 110 -23.17 27.68 13.47
N LYS A 111 -23.49 26.48 13.96
CA LYS A 111 -23.74 26.25 15.40
C LYS A 111 -22.45 25.86 16.11
N VAL A 112 -22.07 26.64 17.11
CA VAL A 112 -20.91 26.37 17.98
C VAL A 112 -21.36 26.52 19.42
N GLN A 113 -21.17 25.49 20.25
CA GLN A 113 -21.47 25.54 21.70
C GLN A 113 -22.87 26.11 22.03
N ASN A 114 -23.91 25.67 21.29
CA ASN A 114 -25.30 26.15 21.40
C ASN A 114 -25.56 27.62 21.01
N GLN A 115 -24.62 28.29 20.35
CA GLN A 115 -24.82 29.61 19.75
C GLN A 115 -24.75 29.52 18.22
N GLU A 116 -25.61 30.27 17.53
CA GLU A 116 -25.52 30.46 16.08
C GLU A 116 -24.64 31.66 15.78
N ILE A 117 -23.58 31.43 15.00
CA ILE A 117 -22.63 32.45 14.57
C ILE A 117 -22.72 32.57 13.05
N GLU A 118 -22.89 33.80 12.55
CA GLU A 118 -22.80 34.09 11.11
C GLU A 118 -21.33 34.21 10.71
N ILE A 119 -20.92 33.44 9.70
CA ILE A 119 -19.56 33.47 9.13
C ILE A 119 -19.61 33.69 7.63
N GLY A 120 -18.62 34.41 7.09
CA GLY A 120 -18.48 34.64 5.66
C GLY A 120 -17.41 33.77 4.99
N ASN A 121 -17.10 34.17 3.76
CA ASN A 121 -16.08 33.53 2.93
C ASN A 121 -14.70 33.49 3.61
N GLU A 122 -14.41 34.32 4.60
CA GLU A 122 -13.15 34.34 5.35
C GLU A 122 -12.85 33.02 6.12
N PHE A 123 -13.85 32.16 6.32
CA PHE A 123 -13.71 30.87 7.02
C PHE A 123 -13.69 29.64 6.09
N ILE A 124 -13.83 29.81 4.78
CA ILE A 124 -13.90 28.67 3.86
C ILE A 124 -12.51 28.12 3.54
N VAL A 125 -12.32 26.82 3.67
CA VAL A 125 -11.11 26.13 3.24
C VAL A 125 -11.09 26.07 1.71
N PRO A 126 -9.99 26.46 1.03
CA PRO A 126 -9.89 26.36 -0.43
C PRO A 126 -10.21 24.95 -0.93
N TYR A 127 -11.05 24.85 -1.94
CA TYR A 127 -11.54 23.58 -2.47
C TYR A 127 -11.65 23.63 -4.00
N CYS A 128 -11.59 22.47 -4.64
CA CYS A 128 -11.95 22.33 -6.06
C CYS A 128 -13.40 21.85 -6.16
N PRO A 129 -14.30 22.57 -6.88
CA PRO A 129 -15.70 22.16 -7.04
C PRO A 129 -15.86 20.74 -7.59
N LEU A 130 -15.03 20.37 -8.58
CA LEU A 130 -15.07 19.04 -9.18
C LEU A 130 -14.70 17.95 -8.16
N LEU A 131 -13.58 18.11 -7.47
CA LEU A 131 -13.11 17.12 -6.49
C LEU A 131 -14.06 17.02 -5.30
N SER A 132 -14.62 18.13 -4.85
CA SER A 132 -15.55 18.15 -3.72
C SER A 132 -16.84 17.37 -4.03
N ARG A 133 -17.37 17.49 -5.25
CA ARG A 133 -18.55 16.71 -5.69
C ARG A 133 -18.26 15.22 -5.90
N ILE A 134 -17.02 14.86 -6.24
CA ILE A 134 -16.64 13.46 -6.45
C ILE A 134 -16.43 12.74 -5.11
N PHE A 135 -15.73 13.39 -4.17
CA PHE A 135 -15.26 12.71 -2.97
C PHE A 135 -16.09 12.99 -1.72
N GLU A 136 -16.88 14.06 -1.70
CA GLU A 136 -17.74 14.43 -0.56
C GLU A 136 -17.00 14.29 0.78
N THR A 137 -15.76 14.80 0.82
CA THR A 137 -14.88 14.78 2.00
C THR A 137 -14.20 16.13 2.20
N HIS A 138 -13.77 16.43 3.43
CA HIS A 138 -12.97 17.62 3.72
C HIS A 138 -11.59 17.53 3.04
N ALA A 139 -11.38 18.33 2.01
CA ALA A 139 -10.16 18.33 1.20
C ALA A 139 -9.70 19.77 0.90
N ASN A 140 -8.58 20.18 1.52
CA ASN A 140 -7.95 21.47 1.21
C ASN A 140 -7.18 21.36 -0.11
N VAL A 141 -7.54 22.16 -1.10
CA VAL A 141 -6.92 22.17 -2.43
C VAL A 141 -6.18 23.49 -2.64
N GLU A 142 -4.87 23.39 -2.83
CA GLU A 142 -3.97 24.55 -2.91
C GLU A 142 -3.18 24.53 -4.24
N SER A 143 -3.03 25.69 -4.86
CA SER A 143 -2.28 25.86 -6.10
C SER A 143 -0.83 26.16 -5.75
N CYS A 144 0.07 25.27 -6.18
CA CYS A 144 1.48 25.31 -5.81
C CYS A 144 2.33 25.82 -6.98
N HIS A 145 2.86 27.04 -6.86
CA HIS A 145 3.66 27.67 -7.92
C HIS A 145 5.18 27.70 -7.65
N SER A 146 5.63 27.26 -6.47
CA SER A 146 7.06 27.33 -6.09
C SER A 146 7.60 26.01 -5.54
N ALA A 147 8.90 25.76 -5.76
CA ALA A 147 9.62 24.63 -5.18
C ALA A 147 9.65 24.68 -3.63
N LYS A 148 9.48 25.86 -3.00
CA LYS A 148 9.36 25.99 -1.53
C LYS A 148 8.04 25.40 -1.02
N SER A 149 6.94 25.54 -1.76
CA SER A 149 5.62 24.97 -1.43
C SER A 149 5.65 23.44 -1.49
N ILE A 150 6.46 22.88 -2.40
CA ILE A 150 6.66 21.44 -2.57
C ILE A 150 7.68 20.87 -1.55
N LYS A 151 8.56 21.70 -0.97
CA LYS A 151 9.60 21.27 -0.03
C LYS A 151 9.06 20.61 1.24
N TYR A 152 7.91 21.04 1.75
CA TYR A 152 7.26 20.41 2.92
C TYR A 152 6.76 18.99 2.62
N LEU A 153 6.19 18.79 1.42
CA LEU A 153 5.87 17.46 0.91
C LEU A 153 7.16 16.64 0.75
N CYS A 154 8.14 17.15 0.00
CA CYS A 154 9.41 16.48 -0.34
C CYS A 154 10.32 16.11 0.85
N ASN A 155 10.31 16.86 1.95
CA ASN A 155 11.13 16.54 3.12
C ASN A 155 10.67 15.26 3.86
N ASN A 156 9.39 14.88 3.72
CA ASN A 156 8.86 13.62 4.26
C ASN A 156 8.93 12.45 3.25
N PHE A 157 9.46 12.66 2.03
CA PHE A 157 9.56 11.61 0.98
C PHE A 157 10.68 10.59 1.19
N GLN A 158 11.33 10.52 2.35
CA GLN A 158 12.34 9.48 2.57
C GLN A 158 11.77 8.05 2.68
N MET A 159 10.44 7.87 2.77
CA MET A 159 9.80 6.55 2.67
C MET A 159 8.43 6.55 1.95
N GLY A 160 8.36 7.02 0.70
CA GLY A 160 7.17 6.83 -0.14
C GLY A 160 7.12 5.45 -0.78
N ARG A 161 6.19 4.57 -0.37
CA ARG A 161 5.90 3.31 -1.08
C ARG A 161 5.07 3.62 -2.32
N TYR A 162 5.55 3.21 -3.50
CA TYR A 162 4.80 3.32 -4.75
C TYR A 162 3.59 2.38 -4.71
N VAL A 163 2.42 2.93 -5.01
CA VAL A 163 1.13 2.22 -5.12
C VAL A 163 0.65 2.41 -6.56
N SER A 164 0.19 1.34 -7.19
CA SER A 164 -0.23 1.40 -8.59
C SER A 164 -1.48 2.29 -8.76
N THR A 165 -1.68 2.85 -9.95
CA THR A 165 -2.85 3.70 -10.26
C THR A 165 -4.17 2.98 -9.96
N ASN A 166 -4.24 1.68 -10.25
CA ASN A 166 -5.43 0.85 -9.99
C ASN A 166 -5.68 0.67 -8.49
N GLU A 167 -4.63 0.41 -7.70
CA GLU A 167 -4.74 0.29 -6.25
C GLU A 167 -5.11 1.62 -5.60
N ALA A 168 -4.54 2.73 -6.10
CA ALA A 168 -4.89 4.07 -5.64
C ALA A 168 -6.37 4.38 -5.92
N LEU A 169 -6.87 4.08 -7.12
CA LEU A 169 -8.27 4.28 -7.50
C LEU A 169 -9.22 3.43 -6.66
N TRP A 170 -8.93 2.16 -6.45
CA TRP A 170 -9.75 1.26 -5.61
C TRP A 170 -9.82 1.70 -4.15
N ARG A 171 -8.68 2.14 -3.59
CA ARG A 171 -8.63 2.71 -2.24
C ARG A 171 -9.38 4.04 -2.15
N LEU A 172 -9.24 4.91 -3.16
CA LEU A 172 -9.94 6.19 -3.24
C LEU A 172 -11.46 6.02 -3.32
N LEU A 173 -11.93 5.02 -4.06
CA LEU A 173 -13.35 4.71 -4.21
C LEU A 173 -13.90 3.82 -3.08
N SER A 174 -13.08 3.52 -2.06
CA SER A 174 -13.44 2.67 -0.91
C SER A 174 -14.00 1.29 -1.30
N PHE A 175 -13.59 0.74 -2.44
CA PHE A 175 -13.98 -0.60 -2.83
C PHE A 175 -13.32 -1.64 -1.93
N GLN A 176 -14.01 -2.76 -1.70
CA GLN A 176 -13.41 -3.91 -1.02
C GLN A 176 -12.24 -4.44 -1.87
N ILE A 177 -11.02 -4.24 -1.37
CA ILE A 177 -9.79 -4.61 -2.09
C ILE A 177 -9.60 -6.14 -2.15
N HIS A 178 -10.27 -6.86 -1.25
CA HIS A 178 -10.20 -8.30 -1.14
C HIS A 178 -11.55 -8.83 -0.67
N GLU A 179 -12.20 -9.61 -1.53
CA GLU A 179 -13.24 -10.54 -1.08
C GLU A 179 -12.57 -11.90 -0.83
N ARG A 180 -12.85 -12.51 0.33
CA ARG A 180 -12.32 -13.84 0.67
C ARG A 180 -13.44 -14.85 0.57
N TYR A 181 -13.67 -15.32 -0.65
CA TYR A 181 -14.53 -16.45 -0.93
C TYR A 181 -13.71 -17.56 -1.61
N PRO A 182 -13.68 -18.78 -1.05
CA PRO A 182 -14.27 -19.17 0.23
C PRO A 182 -13.44 -18.74 1.46
N THR A 183 -13.96 -18.97 2.66
CA THR A 183 -13.24 -18.68 3.93
C THR A 183 -11.96 -19.52 4.02
N VAL A 184 -10.81 -18.87 4.20
CA VAL A 184 -9.51 -19.54 4.37
C VAL A 184 -9.09 -19.55 5.83
N VAL A 185 -8.88 -20.74 6.40
CA VAL A 185 -8.43 -20.94 7.78
C VAL A 185 -6.94 -21.25 7.81
N HIS A 186 -6.19 -20.46 8.58
CA HIS A 186 -4.76 -20.63 8.76
C HIS A 186 -4.46 -21.82 9.66
N LEU A 187 -3.78 -22.83 9.11
CA LEU A 187 -3.35 -24.02 9.82
C LEU A 187 -1.88 -23.87 10.21
N ALA A 188 -1.60 -23.94 11.51
CA ALA A 188 -0.25 -23.97 12.05
C ALA A 188 0.48 -25.23 11.60
N VAL A 189 1.77 -25.10 11.28
CA VAL A 189 2.69 -26.21 11.04
C VAL A 189 3.96 -25.90 11.80
N HIS A 190 4.48 -26.89 12.54
CA HIS A 190 5.72 -26.78 13.30
C HIS A 190 6.20 -28.19 13.68
N LEU A 191 7.49 -28.30 14.01
CA LEU A 191 8.06 -29.50 14.61
C LEU A 191 7.55 -29.67 16.05
N GLU A 192 7.81 -30.84 16.64
CA GLU A 192 7.54 -31.10 18.05
C GLU A 192 8.19 -30.00 18.92
N ASN A 193 7.41 -29.43 19.84
CA ASN A 193 7.81 -28.28 20.68
C ASN A 193 8.18 -26.97 19.93
N GLY A 194 8.11 -26.94 18.60
CA GLY A 194 8.43 -25.78 17.75
C GLY A 194 7.28 -24.78 17.55
N GLN A 195 6.23 -24.82 18.37
CA GLN A 195 5.08 -23.92 18.23
C GLN A 195 5.47 -22.46 18.47
N ARG A 196 4.96 -21.57 17.61
CA ARG A 196 5.07 -20.12 17.83
C ARG A 196 4.14 -19.70 18.96
N VAL A 197 4.71 -19.21 20.06
CA VAL A 197 3.98 -18.72 21.23
C VAL A 197 4.23 -17.22 21.40
N TYR A 198 3.17 -16.46 21.68
CA TYR A 198 3.28 -15.06 22.06
C TYR A 198 3.24 -14.94 23.58
N PHE A 199 4.18 -14.18 24.13
CA PHE A 199 4.33 -13.99 25.56
C PHE A 199 4.65 -12.54 25.90
N THR A 200 4.40 -12.17 27.14
CA THR A 200 4.88 -10.95 27.80
C THR A 200 5.94 -11.35 28.81
N GLU A 201 6.77 -10.41 29.27
CA GLU A 201 7.77 -10.71 30.32
C GLU A 201 7.15 -11.44 31.52
N ALA A 202 5.95 -11.02 31.94
CA ALA A 202 5.23 -11.62 33.06
C ALA A 202 4.77 -13.08 32.86
N ASN A 203 4.64 -13.59 31.62
CA ASN A 203 4.08 -14.92 31.35
C ASN A 203 5.01 -15.84 30.54
N ALA A 204 6.23 -15.40 30.24
CA ALA A 204 7.20 -16.15 29.43
C ALA A 204 7.49 -17.55 29.99
N ALA A 205 7.77 -17.67 31.29
CA ALA A 205 8.08 -18.94 31.94
C ALA A 205 6.89 -19.92 31.87
N GLN A 206 5.69 -19.45 32.22
CA GLN A 206 4.46 -20.25 32.14
C GLN A 206 4.16 -20.71 30.71
N ARG A 207 4.39 -19.83 29.71
CA ARG A 207 4.17 -20.13 28.29
C ARG A 207 5.19 -21.14 27.74
N ALA A 208 6.41 -21.16 28.28
CA ALA A 208 7.43 -22.13 27.92
C ALA A 208 7.12 -23.52 28.50
N GLU A 209 6.64 -23.60 29.75
CA GLU A 209 6.25 -24.86 30.39
C GLU A 209 4.95 -25.43 29.83
N ARG A 210 3.96 -24.57 29.53
CA ARG A 210 2.62 -24.96 29.06
C ARG A 210 2.24 -24.18 27.81
N PRO A 211 2.77 -24.57 26.64
CA PRO A 211 2.44 -23.92 25.39
C PRO A 211 0.94 -24.09 25.07
N PRO A 212 0.28 -23.06 24.51
CA PRO A 212 -1.12 -23.16 24.11
C PRO A 212 -1.30 -24.11 22.93
N SER A 213 -2.43 -24.84 22.90
CA SER A 213 -2.77 -25.69 21.77
C SER A 213 -2.82 -24.89 20.46
N THR A 214 -2.17 -25.44 19.44
CA THR A 214 -2.21 -24.99 18.06
C THR A 214 -3.29 -25.76 17.28
N THR A 215 -3.60 -25.33 16.06
CA THR A 215 -4.47 -26.11 15.18
C THR A 215 -3.86 -27.48 14.87
N LEU A 216 -2.53 -27.63 14.82
CA LEU A 216 -1.86 -28.90 14.53
C LEU A 216 -1.99 -29.89 15.70
N THR A 217 -1.64 -29.44 16.90
CA THR A 217 -1.77 -30.25 18.12
C THR A 217 -3.22 -30.57 18.43
N SER A 218 -4.14 -29.63 18.19
CA SER A 218 -5.57 -29.92 18.30
C SER A 218 -6.06 -30.86 17.21
N PHE A 219 -5.47 -30.88 16.02
CA PHE A 219 -5.83 -31.83 14.98
C PHE A 219 -5.49 -33.26 15.42
N PHE A 220 -4.28 -33.48 15.93
CA PHE A 220 -3.91 -34.79 16.49
C PHE A 220 -4.84 -35.24 17.63
N ALA A 221 -5.13 -34.35 18.58
CA ALA A 221 -6.08 -34.64 19.65
C ALA A 221 -7.50 -34.94 19.14
N MET A 222 -7.92 -34.33 18.01
CA MET A 222 -9.20 -34.62 17.38
C MET A 222 -9.18 -35.97 16.65
N CYS A 223 -8.09 -36.33 15.99
CA CYS A 223 -7.96 -37.65 15.36
C CYS A 223 -8.04 -38.78 16.39
N GLU A 224 -7.57 -38.56 17.62
CA GLU A 224 -7.71 -39.51 18.73
C GLU A 224 -9.15 -39.57 19.26
N ALA A 225 -9.84 -38.43 19.35
CA ALA A 225 -11.14 -38.32 20.00
C ALA A 225 -12.36 -38.52 19.07
N ASP A 226 -12.22 -38.27 17.76
CA ASP A 226 -13.30 -38.27 16.78
C ASP A 226 -12.94 -39.14 15.56
N PRO A 227 -13.61 -40.30 15.37
CA PRO A 227 -13.34 -41.20 14.24
C PRO A 227 -13.43 -40.53 12.87
N PHE A 228 -14.28 -39.51 12.71
CA PHE A 228 -14.36 -38.77 11.45
C PHE A 228 -13.14 -37.86 11.25
N ALA A 229 -12.63 -37.23 12.31
CA ALA A 229 -11.41 -36.42 12.17
C ALA A 229 -10.20 -37.26 11.77
N ALA A 230 -10.14 -38.52 12.22
CA ALA A 230 -9.09 -39.46 11.85
C ALA A 230 -9.07 -39.81 10.35
N THR A 231 -10.18 -39.64 9.63
CA THR A 231 -10.24 -39.88 8.18
C THR A 231 -9.82 -38.68 7.34
N LEU A 232 -9.58 -37.52 7.95
CA LEU A 232 -9.31 -36.27 7.23
C LEU A 232 -7.80 -36.00 7.12
N MET A 233 -7.40 -35.44 5.99
CA MET A 233 -6.12 -34.74 5.94
C MET A 233 -6.22 -33.43 6.73
N TYR A 234 -5.11 -32.99 7.32
CA TYR A 234 -5.07 -31.77 8.12
C TYR A 234 -5.60 -30.53 7.37
N VAL A 235 -5.30 -30.42 6.07
CA VAL A 235 -5.80 -29.33 5.19
C VAL A 235 -7.31 -29.34 4.97
N GLU A 236 -7.95 -30.49 5.12
CA GLU A 236 -9.40 -30.67 4.97
C GLU A 236 -10.14 -30.37 6.27
N MET A 237 -9.43 -30.32 7.40
CA MET A 237 -10.02 -30.10 8.73
C MET A 237 -10.98 -28.89 8.74
N PRO A 238 -10.63 -27.71 8.17
CA PRO A 238 -11.51 -26.55 8.20
C PRO A 238 -12.80 -26.67 7.40
N LYS A 239 -12.89 -27.63 6.46
CA LYS A 239 -14.11 -27.91 5.69
C LYS A 239 -15.23 -28.41 6.60
N TYR A 240 -14.89 -29.19 7.62
CA TYR A 240 -15.84 -29.87 8.50
C TYR A 240 -15.80 -29.39 9.96
N TYR A 241 -14.69 -28.82 10.39
CA TYR A 241 -14.48 -28.31 11.74
C TYR A 241 -14.18 -26.80 11.73
N THR A 242 -14.56 -26.12 12.80
CA THR A 242 -14.24 -24.71 13.03
C THR A 242 -13.28 -24.57 14.20
N TRP A 243 -12.35 -23.61 14.10
CA TRP A 243 -11.38 -23.34 15.16
C TRP A 243 -11.96 -22.39 16.20
N ASN A 244 -12.12 -22.86 17.44
CA ASN A 244 -12.54 -22.00 18.54
C ASN A 244 -11.32 -21.31 19.16
N GLN A 245 -11.22 -19.99 18.99
CA GLN A 245 -10.05 -19.23 19.39
C GLN A 245 -9.90 -19.11 20.92
N SER A 246 -11.01 -19.15 21.66
CA SER A 246 -11.05 -19.06 23.13
C SER A 246 -10.65 -20.38 23.78
N THR A 247 -11.20 -21.49 23.31
CA THR A 247 -10.90 -22.82 23.86
C THR A 247 -9.67 -23.48 23.24
N LYS A 248 -9.15 -22.92 22.14
CA LYS A 248 -8.02 -23.47 21.35
C LYS A 248 -8.26 -24.92 20.91
N LYS A 249 -9.47 -25.21 20.44
CA LYS A 249 -9.87 -26.55 19.98
C LYS A 249 -10.67 -26.46 18.68
N PHE A 250 -10.53 -27.47 17.85
CA PHE A 250 -11.47 -27.70 16.76
C PHE A 250 -12.82 -28.20 17.29
N GLN A 251 -13.90 -27.73 16.67
CA GLN A 251 -15.27 -28.14 16.97
C GLN A 251 -16.00 -28.45 15.66
N ARG A 252 -16.83 -29.49 15.63
CA ARG A 252 -17.63 -29.82 14.45
C ARG A 252 -18.47 -28.61 14.03
N ARG A 253 -18.56 -28.39 12.71
CA ARG A 253 -19.49 -27.40 12.17
C ARG A 253 -20.92 -27.84 12.46
N LYS A 254 -21.77 -26.88 12.80
CA LYS A 254 -23.19 -27.10 13.11
C LYS A 254 -24.11 -26.79 11.92
N GLN A 255 -23.55 -26.26 10.84
CA GLN A 255 -24.26 -25.78 9.65
C GLN A 255 -23.43 -26.11 8.40
N GLY A 256 -24.09 -26.32 7.26
CA GLY A 256 -23.48 -26.64 5.98
C GLY A 256 -24.18 -27.80 5.27
N THR A 257 -23.52 -28.39 4.29
CA THR A 257 -24.01 -29.57 3.55
C THR A 257 -23.75 -30.82 4.38
N PRO A 258 -24.77 -31.63 4.73
CA PRO A 258 -24.59 -32.88 5.45
C PRO A 258 -23.64 -33.82 4.72
N VAL A 259 -22.75 -34.47 5.45
CA VAL A 259 -21.81 -35.46 4.88
C VAL A 259 -22.50 -36.83 4.85
N PRO A 260 -22.53 -37.53 3.69
CA PRO A 260 -23.05 -38.89 3.61
C PRO A 260 -22.36 -39.81 4.63
N ASP A 261 -23.12 -40.75 5.19
CA ASP A 261 -22.65 -41.78 6.13
C ASP A 261 -22.10 -41.28 7.49
N TRP A 262 -22.09 -39.96 7.73
CA TRP A 262 -21.63 -39.35 8.97
C TRP A 262 -22.70 -38.46 9.61
N PRO A 263 -23.54 -39.01 10.51
CA PRO A 263 -24.58 -38.25 11.20
C PRO A 263 -23.99 -37.06 11.96
N GLN A 264 -24.64 -35.90 11.87
CA GLN A 264 -24.25 -34.65 12.54
C GLN A 264 -22.90 -34.06 12.08
N VAL A 265 -22.38 -34.49 10.92
CA VAL A 265 -21.22 -33.87 10.27
C VAL A 265 -21.69 -33.02 9.11
N PHE A 266 -21.22 -31.77 9.09
CA PHE A 266 -21.55 -30.80 8.05
C PHE A 266 -20.28 -30.28 7.40
N SER A 267 -20.35 -30.06 6.10
CA SER A 267 -19.26 -29.51 5.28
C SER A 267 -19.61 -28.11 4.77
N THR A 268 -18.59 -27.27 4.58
CA THR A 268 -18.71 -25.90 4.04
C THR A 268 -17.58 -25.65 3.04
N ASP A 269 -17.59 -24.53 2.32
CA ASP A 269 -16.54 -24.24 1.35
C ASP A 269 -15.20 -23.81 1.98
N ALA A 270 -15.08 -23.83 3.31
CA ALA A 270 -13.90 -23.38 4.01
C ALA A 270 -12.64 -24.21 3.67
N LEU A 271 -11.55 -23.51 3.33
CA LEU A 271 -10.28 -24.11 2.93
C LEU A 271 -9.26 -23.99 4.05
N GLY A 272 -8.60 -25.11 4.39
CA GLY A 272 -7.41 -25.08 5.22
C GLY A 272 -6.19 -24.67 4.43
N ARG A 273 -5.51 -23.62 4.89
CA ARG A 273 -4.26 -23.17 4.30
C ARG A 273 -3.16 -23.28 5.33
N MET A 274 -2.22 -24.17 5.08
CA MET A 274 -0.98 -24.23 5.84
C MET A 274 -0.10 -23.07 5.39
N TYR A 275 0.21 -22.18 6.33
CA TYR A 275 1.17 -21.11 6.09
C TYR A 275 2.53 -21.53 6.63
N THR A 276 3.56 -20.93 6.07
CA THR A 276 4.91 -21.47 6.03
C THR A 276 5.61 -21.44 7.37
N VAL A 277 6.23 -22.58 7.67
CA VAL A 277 7.24 -22.77 8.71
C VAL A 277 8.49 -21.96 8.34
N HIS A 278 9.27 -21.55 9.35
CA HIS A 278 10.49 -20.76 9.15
C HIS A 278 11.43 -21.44 8.13
N PRO A 279 12.15 -20.68 7.26
CA PRO A 279 13.10 -21.19 6.25
C PRO A 279 14.24 -22.11 6.75
N ARG A 280 14.29 -22.42 8.05
CA ARG A 280 15.24 -23.36 8.65
C ARG A 280 14.69 -24.78 8.77
N ASN A 281 13.40 -24.99 8.50
CA ASN A 281 12.75 -26.31 8.54
C ASN A 281 12.45 -26.75 7.09
N ASP A 282 13.53 -27.04 6.37
CA ASP A 282 13.60 -27.45 4.96
C ASP A 282 12.85 -28.76 4.66
N GLU A 283 12.74 -29.67 5.62
CA GLU A 283 12.01 -30.94 5.45
C GLU A 283 10.48 -30.80 5.40
N CYS A 284 9.94 -29.63 5.77
CA CYS A 284 8.50 -29.39 5.81
C CYS A 284 8.05 -28.53 4.61
N PHE A 285 7.59 -29.20 3.55
CA PHE A 285 6.76 -28.67 2.46
C PHE A 285 7.46 -27.85 1.36
N ILE A 286 8.12 -28.55 0.45
CA ILE A 286 8.23 -28.07 -0.92
C ILE A 286 7.47 -29.07 -1.82
N CYS A 287 6.45 -28.64 -2.58
CA CYS A 287 5.90 -29.49 -3.65
C CYS A 287 7.03 -29.85 -4.61
N ASP A 288 7.04 -31.05 -5.21
CA ASP A 288 8.12 -31.46 -6.13
C ASP A 288 8.39 -30.40 -7.22
N CYS A 289 7.33 -29.73 -7.69
CA CYS A 289 7.39 -28.56 -8.56
C CYS A 289 8.25 -27.40 -8.03
N SER A 290 7.96 -26.95 -6.81
CA SER A 290 8.66 -25.83 -6.17
C SER A 290 10.08 -26.22 -5.76
N LYS A 291 10.32 -27.52 -5.54
CA LYS A 291 11.63 -28.07 -5.17
C LYS A 291 12.56 -28.03 -6.37
N GLN A 292 12.07 -28.47 -7.52
CA GLN A 292 12.81 -28.38 -8.77
C GLN A 292 13.16 -26.93 -9.13
N VAL A 293 12.22 -25.99 -8.95
CA VAL A 293 12.49 -24.55 -9.15
C VAL A 293 13.56 -24.06 -8.18
N TYR A 294 13.42 -24.35 -6.89
CA TYR A 294 14.38 -23.95 -5.87
C TYR A 294 15.78 -24.51 -6.16
N GLU A 295 15.90 -25.81 -6.43
CA GLU A 295 17.17 -26.47 -6.73
C GLU A 295 17.84 -25.89 -7.98
N THR A 296 17.07 -25.67 -9.05
CA THR A 296 17.57 -25.07 -10.29
C THR A 296 18.14 -23.66 -10.04
N LEU A 297 17.41 -22.84 -9.29
CA LEU A 297 17.82 -21.47 -8.99
C LEU A 297 19.01 -21.44 -8.03
N MET A 298 19.03 -22.27 -7.00
CA MET A 298 20.17 -22.38 -6.07
C MET A 298 21.43 -22.90 -6.76
N GLN A 299 21.31 -23.86 -7.67
CA GLN A 299 22.44 -24.33 -8.47
C GLN A 299 23.03 -23.22 -9.34
N ALA A 300 22.20 -22.35 -9.92
CA ALA A 300 22.65 -21.19 -10.70
C ALA A 300 23.38 -20.15 -9.81
N VAL A 301 22.92 -19.95 -8.57
CA VAL A 301 23.58 -19.11 -7.56
C VAL A 301 24.94 -19.71 -7.18
N ASP A 302 24.99 -20.99 -6.86
CA ASP A 302 26.19 -21.69 -6.39
C ASP A 302 27.28 -21.71 -7.47
N ASN A 303 26.89 -21.98 -8.71
CA ASN A 303 27.80 -21.98 -9.86
C ASN A 303 28.16 -20.58 -10.37
N ASN A 304 27.55 -19.52 -9.82
CA ASN A 304 27.69 -18.14 -10.28
C ASN A 304 27.46 -17.97 -11.80
N THR A 305 26.56 -18.75 -12.38
CA THR A 305 26.25 -18.68 -13.82
C THR A 305 25.51 -17.40 -14.17
N GLY A 306 24.88 -16.75 -13.18
CA GLY A 306 23.94 -15.66 -13.39
C GLY A 306 22.69 -16.15 -14.12
N GLY A 307 22.03 -15.24 -14.85
CA GLY A 307 20.92 -15.58 -15.74
C GLY A 307 19.64 -14.81 -15.43
N LEU A 308 18.73 -14.80 -16.40
CA LEU A 308 17.40 -14.22 -16.27
C LEU A 308 16.38 -15.36 -16.19
N PHE A 309 15.72 -15.47 -15.04
CA PHE A 309 14.69 -16.48 -14.79
C PHE A 309 13.34 -15.79 -14.60
N PHE A 310 12.27 -16.45 -15.05
CA PHE A 310 10.90 -16.01 -14.81
C PHE A 310 10.13 -17.12 -14.11
N LEU A 311 9.61 -16.83 -12.91
CA LEU A 311 8.72 -17.69 -12.16
C LEU A 311 7.27 -17.33 -12.50
N ASP A 312 6.70 -18.05 -13.47
CA ASP A 312 5.28 -17.98 -13.80
C ASP A 312 4.48 -18.77 -12.77
N ALA A 313 3.70 -18.07 -11.96
CA ALA A 313 3.01 -18.67 -10.84
C ALA A 313 1.63 -18.00 -10.64
N PRO A 314 0.52 -18.68 -10.99
CA PRO A 314 -0.82 -18.17 -10.77
C PRO A 314 -1.07 -17.81 -9.30
N GLY A 315 -2.05 -16.93 -9.06
CA GLY A 315 -2.45 -16.53 -7.71
C GLY A 315 -2.69 -17.74 -6.80
N GLY A 316 -2.06 -17.74 -5.62
CA GLY A 316 -2.26 -18.79 -4.60
C GLY A 316 -1.33 -20.00 -4.66
N THR A 317 -0.45 -20.11 -5.67
CA THR A 317 0.44 -21.27 -5.90
C THR A 317 1.71 -21.32 -5.04
N GLY A 318 1.91 -20.37 -4.12
CA GLY A 318 3.10 -20.35 -3.25
C GLY A 318 4.32 -19.62 -3.83
N LYS A 319 4.18 -18.85 -4.91
CA LYS A 319 5.22 -17.97 -5.50
C LYS A 319 6.06 -17.24 -4.45
N THR A 320 5.39 -16.48 -3.58
CA THR A 320 6.04 -15.67 -2.55
C THR A 320 6.82 -16.53 -1.55
N PHE A 321 6.40 -17.76 -1.29
CA PHE A 321 7.15 -18.69 -0.44
C PHE A 321 8.45 -19.11 -1.10
N VAL A 322 8.41 -19.57 -2.35
CA VAL A 322 9.62 -19.97 -3.09
C VAL A 322 10.62 -18.81 -3.15
N ILE A 323 10.13 -17.60 -3.47
CA ILE A 323 10.95 -16.39 -3.45
C ILE A 323 11.56 -16.13 -2.06
N SER A 324 10.74 -16.19 -1.01
CA SER A 324 11.19 -15.92 0.36
C SER A 324 12.22 -16.96 0.83
N LEU A 325 12.05 -18.22 0.46
CA LEU A 325 12.98 -19.29 0.76
C LEU A 325 14.34 -19.05 0.09
N ILE A 326 14.36 -18.75 -1.21
CA ILE A 326 15.60 -18.44 -1.95
C ILE A 326 16.32 -17.24 -1.32
N LEU A 327 15.59 -16.15 -1.06
CA LEU A 327 16.14 -14.95 -0.44
C LEU A 327 16.74 -15.27 0.94
N ALA A 328 16.03 -16.03 1.78
CA ALA A 328 16.48 -16.42 3.10
C ALA A 328 17.72 -17.32 3.04
N THR A 329 17.74 -18.31 2.15
CA THR A 329 18.88 -19.21 1.99
C THR A 329 20.14 -18.44 1.59
N ILE A 330 20.08 -17.58 0.57
CA ILE A 330 21.25 -16.80 0.13
C ILE A 330 21.73 -15.87 1.25
N ARG A 331 20.81 -15.16 1.91
CA ARG A 331 21.18 -14.25 3.02
C ARG A 331 21.75 -14.98 4.23
N SER A 332 21.31 -16.21 4.50
CA SER A 332 21.85 -17.04 5.59
C SER A 332 23.32 -17.40 5.39
N ARG A 333 23.79 -17.40 4.13
CA ARG A 333 25.19 -17.61 3.75
C ARG A 333 26.01 -16.31 3.77
N CYS A 334 25.45 -15.24 4.32
CA CYS A 334 26.02 -13.88 4.32
C CYS A 334 26.20 -13.26 2.92
N ASP A 335 25.57 -13.84 1.90
CA ASP A 335 25.53 -13.28 0.55
C ASP A 335 24.43 -12.22 0.42
N ILE A 336 24.59 -11.32 -0.55
CA ILE A 336 23.66 -10.21 -0.79
C ILE A 336 22.58 -10.67 -1.79
N ALA A 337 21.32 -10.72 -1.34
CA ALA A 337 20.15 -10.92 -2.19
C ALA A 337 19.13 -9.79 -2.00
N LEU A 338 18.79 -9.10 -3.10
CA LEU A 338 17.89 -7.95 -3.09
C LEU A 338 16.45 -8.38 -3.40
N ALA A 339 15.52 -7.98 -2.54
CA ALA A 339 14.10 -8.25 -2.71
C ALA A 339 13.40 -6.99 -3.23
N LEU A 340 12.96 -7.02 -4.49
CA LEU A 340 12.23 -5.96 -5.14
C LEU A 340 10.80 -6.41 -5.47
N ALA A 341 9.89 -5.45 -5.52
CA ALA A 341 8.56 -5.67 -6.09
C ALA A 341 8.03 -4.45 -6.84
N SER A 342 7.06 -4.63 -7.72
CA SER A 342 6.44 -3.52 -8.46
C SER A 342 5.52 -2.65 -7.60
N SER A 343 4.87 -3.21 -6.58
CA SER A 343 3.96 -2.50 -5.65
C SER A 343 4.47 -2.50 -4.21
N GLY A 344 4.02 -1.50 -3.44
CA GLY A 344 4.36 -1.37 -2.02
C GLY A 344 3.85 -2.53 -1.17
N ILE A 345 2.67 -3.09 -1.45
CA ILE A 345 2.13 -4.26 -0.74
C ILE A 345 3.00 -5.49 -1.04
N ALA A 346 3.26 -5.78 -2.33
CA ALA A 346 4.09 -6.93 -2.70
C ALA A 346 5.48 -6.83 -2.07
N ALA A 347 6.07 -5.63 -2.03
CA ALA A 347 7.33 -5.39 -1.35
C ALA A 347 7.28 -5.70 0.17
N THR A 348 6.14 -5.46 0.83
CA THR A 348 6.00 -5.76 2.28
C THR A 348 5.88 -7.24 2.59
N LEU A 349 5.55 -8.07 1.61
CA LEU A 349 5.47 -9.52 1.76
C LEU A 349 6.85 -10.18 1.72
N LEU A 350 7.87 -9.47 1.22
CA LEU A 350 9.24 -9.94 1.17
C LEU A 350 10.05 -9.31 2.30
N ASP A 351 10.81 -10.13 3.03
CA ASP A 351 11.68 -9.63 4.08
C ASP A 351 12.75 -8.67 3.52
N GLY A 352 12.90 -7.51 4.14
CA GLY A 352 13.73 -6.40 3.63
C GLY A 352 13.30 -5.85 2.26
N GLY A 353 12.09 -6.17 1.80
CA GLY A 353 11.60 -5.83 0.47
C GLY A 353 11.38 -4.33 0.27
N ARG A 354 11.64 -3.87 -0.96
CA ARG A 354 11.41 -2.48 -1.39
C ARG A 354 10.75 -2.46 -2.76
N THR A 355 10.09 -1.35 -3.09
CA THR A 355 9.61 -1.18 -4.46
C THR A 355 10.81 -1.04 -5.40
N ALA A 356 10.73 -1.65 -6.59
CA ALA A 356 11.80 -1.57 -7.58
C ALA A 356 12.12 -0.11 -7.95
N HIS A 357 11.09 0.73 -8.09
CA HIS A 357 11.23 2.17 -8.29
C HIS A 357 12.09 2.85 -7.23
N SER A 358 11.84 2.60 -5.94
CA SER A 358 12.57 3.22 -4.83
C SER A 358 13.99 2.67 -4.71
N ALA A 359 14.15 1.36 -4.79
CA ALA A 359 15.44 0.71 -4.61
C ALA A 359 16.41 0.99 -5.76
N LEU A 360 15.90 0.96 -7.00
CA LEU A 360 16.68 1.15 -8.21
C LEU A 360 16.74 2.61 -8.67
N LYS A 361 15.99 3.52 -8.04
CA LYS A 361 15.87 4.92 -8.47
C LYS A 361 15.55 5.03 -9.97
N LEU A 362 14.51 4.30 -10.39
CA LEU A 362 14.08 4.29 -11.78
C LEU A 362 13.62 5.69 -12.23
N PRO A 363 13.91 6.10 -13.49
CA PRO A 363 13.38 7.33 -14.06
C PRO A 363 11.84 7.32 -14.07
N LEU A 364 11.21 8.48 -13.88
CA LEU A 364 9.76 8.62 -14.03
C LEU A 364 9.33 8.78 -15.50
N ASN A 365 10.20 9.35 -16.34
CA ASN A 365 9.95 9.57 -17.77
C ASN A 365 10.59 8.48 -18.61
N LEU A 366 10.32 7.20 -18.32
CA LEU A 366 10.91 6.09 -19.05
C LEU A 366 10.60 6.15 -20.55
N ASN A 367 9.42 6.65 -20.93
CA ASN A 367 8.96 6.65 -22.31
C ASN A 367 9.79 7.54 -23.25
N THR A 368 10.39 8.62 -22.74
CA THR A 368 11.11 9.62 -23.55
C THR A 368 12.62 9.37 -23.68
N ILE A 369 13.15 8.34 -23.02
CA ILE A 369 14.59 8.05 -22.99
C ILE A 369 14.86 6.78 -23.81
N ASP A 370 15.79 6.87 -24.76
CA ASP A 370 16.18 5.75 -25.64
C ASP A 370 17.02 4.71 -24.89
N THR A 371 17.94 5.17 -24.05
CA THR A 371 18.81 4.33 -23.20
C THR A 371 18.57 4.65 -21.73
N PRO A 372 17.45 4.17 -21.16
CA PRO A 372 17.13 4.48 -19.77
C PRO A 372 18.19 3.86 -18.86
N THR A 373 18.53 4.53 -17.76
CA THR A 373 19.43 4.03 -16.72
C THR A 373 18.85 4.34 -15.35
N CYS A 374 19.17 3.50 -14.36
CA CYS A 374 18.88 3.76 -12.96
C CYS A 374 19.78 4.90 -12.45
N ASN A 375 19.23 5.84 -11.67
CA ASN A 375 20.00 6.94 -11.08
C ASN A 375 20.82 6.48 -9.86
N ILE A 376 21.79 5.58 -10.11
CA ILE A 376 22.66 4.96 -9.11
C ILE A 376 24.12 5.12 -9.53
N SER A 377 24.89 5.85 -8.73
CA SER A 377 26.33 5.96 -8.96
C SER A 377 27.09 4.77 -8.38
N ARG A 378 28.23 4.43 -9.00
CA ARG A 378 29.13 3.35 -8.55
C ARG A 378 29.66 3.56 -7.12
N SER A 379 29.87 4.82 -6.73
CA SER A 379 30.35 5.19 -5.39
C SER A 379 29.27 5.11 -4.31
N SER A 380 27.99 5.09 -4.70
CA SER A 380 26.86 5.02 -3.75
C SER A 380 26.78 3.68 -3.02
N ALA A 381 26.19 3.67 -1.83
CA ALA A 381 25.96 2.45 -1.07
C ALA A 381 25.17 1.40 -1.87
N MET A 382 24.13 1.82 -2.60
CA MET A 382 23.36 0.93 -3.47
C MET A 382 24.21 0.41 -4.64
N GLY A 383 25.04 1.25 -5.25
CA GLY A 383 25.97 0.83 -6.31
C GLY A 383 26.93 -0.26 -5.83
N LYS A 384 27.50 -0.10 -4.62
CA LYS A 384 28.35 -1.11 -3.97
C LYS A 384 27.60 -2.42 -3.71
N LEU A 385 26.38 -2.34 -3.19
CA LEU A 385 25.51 -3.51 -2.99
C LEU A 385 25.24 -4.25 -4.31
N LEU A 386 24.88 -3.53 -5.38
CA LEU A 386 24.57 -4.14 -6.69
C LEU A 386 25.80 -4.80 -7.34
N MET A 387 27.01 -4.28 -7.09
CA MET A 387 28.27 -4.92 -7.56
C MET A 387 28.56 -6.25 -6.84
N GLN A 388 28.14 -6.40 -5.59
CA GLN A 388 28.39 -7.60 -4.78
C GLN A 388 27.18 -8.57 -4.71
N CYS A 389 26.00 -8.11 -5.13
CA CYS A 389 24.76 -8.88 -5.13
C CYS A 389 24.91 -10.24 -5.86
N LYS A 390 24.32 -11.29 -5.33
CA LYS A 390 24.23 -12.60 -6.01
C LYS A 390 22.91 -12.77 -6.75
N LEU A 391 21.83 -12.19 -6.20
CA LEU A 391 20.48 -12.32 -6.73
C LEU A 391 19.68 -11.03 -6.55
N ILE A 392 18.97 -10.60 -7.61
CA ILE A 392 17.85 -9.69 -7.48
C ILE A 392 16.57 -10.44 -7.80
N VAL A 393 15.63 -10.44 -6.86
CA VAL A 393 14.25 -10.87 -7.12
C VAL A 393 13.39 -9.65 -7.41
N TRP A 394 12.52 -9.73 -8.41
CA TRP A 394 11.51 -8.72 -8.70
C TRP A 394 10.13 -9.37 -8.78
N ASP A 395 9.36 -9.24 -7.70
CA ASP A 395 7.99 -9.75 -7.60
C ASP A 395 6.96 -8.79 -8.21
N GLU A 396 5.87 -9.35 -8.74
CA GLU A 396 4.89 -8.68 -9.59
C GLU A 396 5.52 -7.90 -10.74
N CYS A 397 6.58 -8.45 -11.35
CA CYS A 397 7.29 -7.78 -12.45
C CYS A 397 6.42 -7.60 -13.70
N THR A 398 5.31 -8.33 -13.82
CA THR A 398 4.33 -8.20 -14.90
C THR A 398 3.66 -6.82 -14.91
N MET A 399 3.69 -6.10 -13.79
CA MET A 399 3.23 -4.70 -13.69
C MET A 399 4.29 -3.69 -14.13
N ALA A 400 5.54 -4.10 -14.35
CA ALA A 400 6.64 -3.22 -14.67
C ALA A 400 6.72 -2.95 -16.19
N HIS A 401 6.99 -1.71 -16.56
CA HIS A 401 7.23 -1.35 -17.95
C HIS A 401 8.56 -1.94 -18.44
N LYS A 402 8.64 -2.42 -19.70
CA LYS A 402 9.85 -3.00 -20.32
C LYS A 402 11.09 -2.13 -20.12
N LYS A 403 10.96 -0.81 -20.32
CA LYS A 403 12.05 0.16 -20.14
C LYS A 403 12.65 0.18 -18.73
N SER A 404 11.91 -0.27 -17.71
CA SER A 404 12.44 -0.42 -16.34
C SER A 404 13.44 -1.57 -16.23
N LEU A 405 13.17 -2.68 -16.92
CA LEU A 405 14.09 -3.82 -17.01
C LEU A 405 15.31 -3.46 -17.86
N GLU A 406 15.12 -2.72 -18.95
CA GLU A 406 16.22 -2.20 -19.78
C GLU A 406 17.12 -1.26 -18.96
N ALA A 407 16.52 -0.36 -18.15
CA ALA A 407 17.27 0.53 -17.27
C ALA A 407 18.15 -0.22 -16.27
N LEU A 408 17.57 -1.24 -15.62
CA LEU A 408 18.31 -2.10 -14.71
C LEU A 408 19.44 -2.85 -15.43
N ASN A 409 19.18 -3.36 -16.63
CA ASN A 409 20.18 -4.07 -17.43
C ASN A 409 21.37 -3.16 -17.77
N PHE A 410 21.13 -1.97 -18.32
CA PHE A 410 22.20 -1.03 -18.67
C PHE A 410 23.00 -0.60 -17.44
N THR A 411 22.32 -0.28 -16.34
CA THR A 411 23.01 0.09 -15.09
C THR A 411 23.85 -1.06 -14.53
N LEU A 412 23.37 -2.30 -14.54
CA LEU A 412 24.15 -3.42 -14.01
C LEU A 412 25.36 -3.76 -14.89
N LYS A 413 25.24 -3.64 -16.23
CA LYS A 413 26.38 -3.79 -17.13
C LYS A 413 27.49 -2.80 -16.81
N ASP A 414 27.13 -1.53 -16.61
CA ASP A 414 28.07 -0.47 -16.24
C ASP A 414 28.68 -0.69 -14.83
N LEU A 415 27.84 -0.88 -13.81
CA LEU A 415 28.30 -1.08 -12.44
C LEU A 415 29.24 -2.29 -12.32
N ARG A 416 28.94 -3.39 -13.01
CA ARG A 416 29.72 -4.63 -12.93
C ARG A 416 30.85 -4.73 -13.96
N ARG A 417 30.94 -3.81 -14.91
CA ARG A 417 31.87 -3.87 -16.05
C ARG A 417 31.78 -5.22 -16.78
N ASN A 418 30.56 -5.69 -16.98
CA ASN A 418 30.29 -6.96 -17.63
C ASN A 418 29.18 -6.74 -18.67
N ASN A 419 29.46 -7.06 -19.94
CA ASN A 419 28.53 -6.84 -21.04
C ASN A 419 27.42 -7.91 -21.15
N ASN A 420 27.50 -8.98 -20.35
CA ASN A 420 26.43 -9.97 -20.25
C ASN A 420 25.14 -9.33 -19.75
N ILE A 421 24.00 -9.97 -20.04
CA ILE A 421 22.68 -9.53 -19.58
C ILE A 421 22.71 -9.30 -18.06
N PHE A 422 22.21 -8.15 -17.60
CA PHE A 422 22.26 -7.67 -16.22
C PHE A 422 23.66 -7.70 -15.56
N GLY A 423 24.73 -7.51 -16.34
CA GLY A 423 26.09 -7.55 -15.81
C GLY A 423 26.51 -8.92 -15.29
N GLY A 424 25.87 -10.00 -15.77
CA GLY A 424 26.09 -11.37 -15.29
C GLY A 424 25.44 -11.65 -13.92
N LEU A 425 24.62 -10.74 -13.40
CA LEU A 425 23.86 -10.96 -12.18
C LEU A 425 22.67 -11.87 -12.45
N MET A 426 22.35 -12.75 -11.51
CA MET A 426 21.11 -13.51 -11.54
C MET A 426 19.91 -12.61 -11.22
N ILE A 427 18.93 -12.58 -12.12
CA ILE A 427 17.66 -11.90 -11.95
C ILE A 427 16.55 -12.94 -11.93
N LEU A 428 15.77 -12.97 -10.86
CA LEU A 428 14.55 -13.75 -10.77
C LEU A 428 13.35 -12.81 -10.87
N LEU A 429 12.69 -12.83 -12.02
CA LEU A 429 11.42 -12.17 -12.23
C LEU A 429 10.30 -13.11 -11.77
N ALA A 430 9.25 -12.57 -11.15
CA ALA A 430 8.12 -13.36 -10.73
C ALA A 430 6.81 -12.58 -10.86
N GLY A 431 5.75 -13.27 -11.21
CA GLY A 431 4.45 -12.64 -11.44
C GLY A 431 3.49 -13.59 -12.13
N ASP A 432 2.29 -13.07 -12.37
CA ASP A 432 1.26 -13.75 -13.14
C ASP A 432 0.80 -12.80 -14.25
N PHE A 433 1.05 -13.15 -15.50
CA PHE A 433 0.65 -12.31 -16.64
C PHE A 433 -0.87 -12.25 -16.82
N ARG A 434 -1.63 -13.14 -16.16
CA ARG A 434 -3.10 -13.11 -16.12
C ARG A 434 -3.66 -12.12 -15.10
N GLN A 435 -2.80 -11.51 -14.28
CA GLN A 435 -3.18 -10.47 -13.33
C GLN A 435 -3.03 -9.07 -13.96
N THR A 436 -2.78 -8.04 -13.15
CA THR A 436 -2.72 -6.65 -13.61
C THR A 436 -1.53 -6.40 -14.54
N LEU A 437 -1.81 -5.85 -15.72
CA LEU A 437 -0.81 -5.40 -16.71
C LEU A 437 -0.16 -4.05 -16.32
N PRO A 438 0.99 -3.68 -16.94
CA PRO A 438 1.63 -2.40 -16.69
C PRO A 438 0.71 -1.21 -16.99
N VAL A 439 0.81 -0.15 -16.18
CA VAL A 439 0.14 1.11 -16.48
C VAL A 439 0.92 1.81 -17.59
N VAL A 440 0.38 1.81 -18.81
CA VAL A 440 0.94 2.52 -19.96
C VAL A 440 0.15 3.82 -20.15
N PRO A 441 0.80 5.00 -20.16
CA PRO A 441 0.15 6.25 -20.57
C PRO A 441 -0.30 6.12 -22.04
N VAL A 442 -1.56 6.40 -22.34
CA VAL A 442 -2.06 6.40 -23.71
C VAL A 442 -1.46 7.59 -24.47
N GLU A 443 -0.60 7.34 -25.45
CA GLU A 443 -0.26 8.33 -26.47
C GLU A 443 -1.50 8.51 -27.38
N ARG A 444 -1.93 9.76 -27.57
CA ARG A 444 -3.09 10.07 -28.41
C ARG A 444 -2.79 9.63 -29.85
N LEU A 445 -3.62 8.74 -30.39
CA LEU A 445 -3.88 8.72 -31.83
C LEU A 445 -4.32 10.15 -32.20
N GLN A 446 -3.51 10.84 -33.00
CA GLN A 446 -3.97 12.02 -33.73
C GLN A 446 -5.03 11.52 -34.72
N MET A 447 -6.31 11.64 -34.35
CA MET A 447 -7.37 11.71 -35.34
C MET A 447 -7.41 13.16 -35.83
N ASN A 448 -7.14 13.32 -37.12
CA ASN A 448 -7.13 14.59 -37.85
C ASN A 448 -8.39 15.42 -37.63
#